data_AF-A0A1M5AVC7-F1
#
_entry.id   AF-A0A1M5AVC7-F1
#
_cell.length_a   1.000
_cell.length_b   1.000
_cell.length_c   1.000
_cell.angle_alpha   90.00
_cell.angle_beta   90.00
_cell.angle_gamma   90.00
#
_symmetry.space_group_name_H-M   'P 1'
#
loop_
_entity.id
_entity.type
_entity.pdbx_description
1 polymer ?
#
loop_
_entity_poly.entity_id
_entity_poly.type
_entity_poly.pdbx_seq_one_letter_code
_entity_poly.pdbx_strand_id
1 'polypeptide(L)' 'MHKKNIIWLLFVAFLPLFVMAQKNNFEIKDGAFYRNGKVTPIISGEMHYPRIPH' A
#
# COMPACT_ATOMS: atom_id res chain seq x y z
N MET A 1 33.65 4.26 -23.76
CA MET A 1 32.20 4.55 -23.90
C MET A 1 31.28 3.46 -23.35
N HIS A 2 31.66 2.17 -23.32
CA HIS A 2 30.73 1.09 -22.91
C HIS A 2 30.38 1.02 -21.41
N LYS A 3 31.29 1.40 -20.50
CA LYS A 3 31.03 1.34 -19.04
C LYS A 3 29.90 2.27 -18.57
N LYS A 4 29.78 3.47 -19.15
CA LYS A 4 28.66 4.41 -18.87
C LYS A 4 27.32 3.82 -19.29
N ASN A 5 27.28 3.12 -20.41
CA ASN A 5 26.05 2.52 -20.94
C ASN A 5 25.58 1.34 -20.07
N ILE A 6 26.50 0.58 -19.48
CA ILE A 6 26.18 -0.48 -18.52
C ILE A 6 25.52 0.08 -17.26
N ILE A 7 25.98 1.23 -16.76
CA ILE A 7 25.38 1.88 -15.58
C ILE A 7 23.95 2.35 -15.89
N TRP A 8 23.72 2.94 -17.06
CA TRP A 8 22.38 3.32 -17.49
C TRP A 8 21.46 2.11 -17.68
N LEU A 9 21.98 1.01 -18.24
CA LEU A 9 21.24 -0.25 -18.39
C LEU A 9 20.84 -0.83 -17.03
N LEU A 10 21.76 -0.84 -16.06
CA LEU A 10 21.48 -1.24 -14.69
C LEU A 10 20.43 -0.32 -14.06
N PHE A 11 20.55 1.01 -14.21
CA PHE A 11 19.59 1.95 -13.65
C PHE A 11 18.16 1.71 -14.16
N VAL A 12 17.99 1.47 -15.46
CA VAL A 12 16.69 1.15 -16.06
C VAL A 12 16.14 -0.19 -15.56
N ALA A 13 17.01 -1.18 -15.35
CA ALA A 13 16.60 -2.50 -14.83
C ALA A 13 16.08 -2.45 -13.37
N PHE A 14 16.47 -1.44 -12.58
CA PHE A 14 16.03 -1.26 -11.19
C PHE A 14 14.74 -0.43 -11.04
N LEU A 15 14.29 0.29 -12.09
CA LEU A 15 13.04 1.06 -12.06
C LEU A 15 11.77 0.27 -11.66
N PRO A 16 11.53 -0.99 -12.10
CA PRO A 16 10.29 -1.71 -11.77
C PRO A 16 10.15 -2.04 -10.28
N LEU A 17 11.23 -2.02 -9.49
CA LEU A 17 11.17 -2.24 -8.05
C LEU A 17 10.45 -1.11 -7.30
N PHE A 18 10.38 0.08 -7.89
CA PHE A 18 9.72 1.25 -7.30
C PHE A 18 8.24 1.39 -7.66
N VAL A 19 7.69 0.49 -8.49
CA VAL A 19 6.29 0.53 -8.96
C VAL A 19 5.33 -0.17 -7.99
N MET A 20 5.85 -0.79 -6.92
CA MET A 20 5.05 -1.43 -5.87
C MET A 20 4.43 -0.38 -4.94
N ALA A 21 3.38 0.31 -5.41
CA ALA A 21 2.53 1.09 -4.52
C ALA A 21 1.87 0.15 -3.48
N GLN A 22 1.87 0.54 -2.20
CA GLN A 22 1.15 -0.19 -1.15
C GLN A 22 -0.35 -0.22 -1.48
N LYS A 23 -0.78 -1.32 -2.11
CA LYS A 23 -2.19 -1.60 -2.35
C LYS A 23 -2.80 -2.05 -1.03
N ASN A 24 -3.18 -1.09 -0.20
CA ASN A 24 -3.80 -1.35 1.09
C ASN A 24 -5.27 -1.70 0.84
N ASN A 25 -5.49 -2.90 0.28
CA ASN A 25 -6.79 -3.33 -0.19
C ASN A 25 -7.72 -3.59 0.99
N PHE A 26 -8.84 -2.89 1.00
CA PHE A 26 -9.98 -3.21 1.84
C PHE A 26 -11.13 -3.66 0.93
N GLU A 27 -11.66 -4.85 1.17
CA GLU A 27 -12.67 -5.47 0.31
C GLU A 27 -13.82 -6.03 1.15
N ILE A 28 -15.02 -6.08 0.58
CA ILE A 28 -16.20 -6.69 1.19
C ILE A 28 -16.67 -7.81 0.27
N LYS A 29 -16.60 -9.06 0.75
CA LYS A 29 -16.96 -10.27 0.00
C LYS A 29 -17.55 -11.29 0.97
N ASP A 30 -18.47 -12.14 0.51
CA ASP A 30 -18.98 -13.28 1.28
C ASP A 30 -19.45 -12.94 2.72
N GLY A 31 -20.01 -11.74 2.91
CA GLY A 31 -20.47 -11.27 4.23
C GLY A 31 -19.36 -10.88 5.21
N ALA A 32 -18.10 -10.84 4.77
CA ALA A 32 -16.95 -10.49 5.58
C ALA A 32 -16.16 -9.31 5.01
N PHE A 33 -15.47 -8.60 5.91
CA PHE A 33 -14.48 -7.59 5.53
C PHE A 33 -13.11 -8.25 5.37
N TYR A 34 -12.38 -7.85 4.35
CA TYR A 34 -11.04 -8.32 4.06
C TYR A 34 -10.07 -7.15 4.06
N ARG A 35 -8.95 -7.30 4.78
CA ARG A 35 -7.81 -6.40 4.71
C ARG A 35 -6.64 -7.16 4.12
N ASN A 36 -6.16 -6.73 2.96
CA ASN A 36 -5.07 -7.38 2.23
C ASN A 36 -5.33 -8.90 2.03
N GLY A 37 -6.57 -9.26 1.68
CA GLY A 37 -7.00 -10.66 1.46
C GLY A 37 -7.26 -11.47 2.72
N LYS A 38 -7.10 -10.90 3.92
CA LYS A 38 -7.38 -11.57 5.20
C LYS A 38 -8.69 -11.09 5.80
N VAL A 39 -9.56 -12.03 6.20
CA VAL A 39 -10.78 -11.73 6.95
C VAL A 39 -10.45 -10.93 8.21
N THR A 40 -11.07 -9.77 8.36
CA THR A 40 -10.76 -8.78 9.41
C THR A 40 -12.06 -8.24 10.01
N PRO A 41 -12.41 -8.56 11.27
CA PRO A 41 -13.57 -7.97 11.91
C PRO A 41 -13.35 -6.48 12.15
N ILE A 42 -14.39 -5.67 11.97
CA ILE A 42 -14.35 -4.25 12.33
C ILE A 42 -14.77 -4.11 13.78
N ILE A 43 -13.86 -3.63 14.62
CA ILE A 43 -14.14 -3.20 15.99
C ILE A 43 -13.96 -1.68 16.00
N SER A 44 -15.05 -0.93 16.05
CA SER A 44 -15.03 0.54 16.03
C SER A 44 -15.80 1.16 17.19
N GLY A 45 -15.44 2.40 17.53
CA GLY A 45 -16.20 3.27 18.43
C GLY A 45 -16.47 4.60 17.73
N GLU A 46 -17.66 5.16 17.94
CA GLU A 46 -18.00 6.50 17.45
C GLU A 46 -17.17 7.55 18.20
N MET A 47 -16.58 8.48 17.46
CA MET A 47 -15.82 9.58 18.05
C MET A 47 -16.03 10.87 17.25
N HIS A 48 -16.36 11.94 17.97
CA HIS A 48 -16.43 13.29 17.41
C HIS A 48 -15.18 14.07 17.79
N TYR A 49 -14.22 14.17 16.87
CA TYR A 49 -12.96 14.91 17.05
C TYR A 49 -13.14 16.32 17.64
N PRO A 50 -14.15 17.13 17.24
CA PRO A 50 -14.35 18.47 17.81
C PRO A 50 -14.68 18.49 19.31
N ARG A 51 -14.99 17.35 19.94
CA ARG A 51 -15.29 17.24 21.37
C ARG A 51 -14.06 16.87 22.22
N ILE A 52 -12.90 16.66 21.62
CA ILE A 52 -11.64 16.36 22.31
C ILE A 52 -10.91 17.68 22.62
N PRO A 53 -10.59 17.98 23.89
CA PRO A 53 -9.83 19.18 24.25
C PRO A 53 -8.43 19.20 23.62
N HIS A 54 -7.93 20.39 23.30
CA HIS A 54 -6.57 20.63 22.82
C HIS A 54 -5.59 20.96 23.95
#